data_AF-A0A9D6SRG9-F1
#
_entry.id   AF-A0A9D6SRG9-F1
#
_cell.length_a   1.000
_cell.length_b   1.000
_cell.length_c   1.000
_cell.angle_alpha   90.00
_cell.angle_beta   90.00
_cell.angle_gamma   90.00
#
_symmetry.space_group_name_H-M   'P 1'
#
loop_
_entity.id
_entity.type
_entity.pdbx_description
1 polymer ?
#
loop_
_entity_poly.entity_id
_entity_poly.type
_entity_poly.pdbx_seq_one_letter_code
_entity_poly.pdbx_strand_id
1 'polypeptide(L)'
;ILDNNKSPARKVGELDNRGSHFYLALYWAQALAAQTKDKELQARFAPLAKTLTENEAKINAELIAAQGKPVDMGGYYHPDFEKTSKAMRPSATFDAALAAM
;
A
#
# COMPACT_ATOMS: atom_id res chain seq x y z
N ILE A 1 0.88 4.26 12.60
CA ILE A 1 0.57 2.82 12.32
C ILE A 1 0.08 2.13 13.58
N LEU A 2 0.91 2.08 14.63
CA LEU A 2 0.59 1.43 15.90
C LEU A 2 -0.66 2.05 16.56
N ASP A 3 -0.71 3.37 16.68
CA ASP A 3 -1.82 4.08 17.34
C ASP A 3 -3.18 3.83 16.67
N ASN A 4 -3.19 3.59 15.36
CA ASN A 4 -4.40 3.33 14.57
C ASN A 4 -4.65 1.83 14.31
N ASN A 5 -3.90 0.96 14.99
CA ASN A 5 -3.95 -0.49 14.83
C ASN A 5 -3.88 -0.96 13.36
N LYS A 6 -2.99 -0.35 12.56
CA LYS A 6 -2.81 -0.67 11.13
C LYS A 6 -1.67 -1.68 10.87
N SER A 7 -1.38 -2.51 11.86
CA SER A 7 -0.46 -3.66 11.73
C SER A 7 -1.18 -4.84 11.08
N PRO A 8 -0.45 -5.83 10.51
CA PRO A 8 -1.06 -7.03 9.97
C PRO A 8 -1.88 -7.77 11.03
N ALA A 9 -3.15 -8.01 10.72
CA ALA A 9 -4.00 -8.91 11.46
C ALA A 9 -3.64 -10.38 11.14
N ARG A 10 -4.20 -11.29 11.92
CA ARG A 10 -3.95 -12.75 11.80
C ARG A 10 -5.10 -13.51 11.15
N LYS A 11 -6.01 -12.81 10.48
CA LYS A 11 -7.24 -13.38 9.92
C LYS A 11 -7.42 -12.97 8.45
N VAL A 12 -7.83 -13.92 7.62
CA VAL A 12 -8.20 -13.66 6.22
C VAL A 12 -9.41 -12.73 6.16
N GLY A 13 -9.38 -11.77 5.26
CA GLY A 13 -10.38 -10.71 5.14
C GLY A 13 -10.02 -9.44 5.92
N GLU A 14 -8.96 -9.46 6.72
CA GLU A 14 -8.42 -8.31 7.44
C GLU A 14 -7.08 -7.87 6.84
N LEU A 15 -6.51 -6.76 7.34
CA LEU A 15 -5.24 -6.26 6.82
C LEU A 15 -4.13 -7.30 7.01
N ASP A 16 -3.35 -7.55 5.96
CA ASP A 16 -2.13 -8.35 6.01
C ASP A 16 -0.89 -7.46 5.87
N ASN A 17 0.27 -8.06 5.58
CA ASN A 17 1.52 -7.31 5.36
C ASN A 17 1.40 -6.22 4.27
N ARG A 18 0.74 -6.52 3.15
CA ARG A 18 0.56 -5.57 2.03
C ARG A 18 -0.29 -4.38 2.45
N GLY A 19 -1.36 -4.66 3.20
CA GLY A 19 -2.19 -3.63 3.82
C GLY A 19 -1.41 -2.70 4.75
N SER A 20 -0.57 -3.27 5.61
CA SER A 20 0.25 -2.46 6.54
C SER A 20 1.25 -1.54 5.80
N HIS A 21 1.81 -1.99 4.68
CA HIS A 21 2.69 -1.16 3.85
C HIS A 21 1.94 0.00 3.19
N PHE A 22 0.70 -0.22 2.73
CA PHE A 22 -0.14 0.86 2.21
C PHE A 22 -0.38 1.94 3.27
N TYR A 23 -0.77 1.57 4.49
CA TYR A 23 -0.97 2.56 5.56
C TYR A 23 0.31 3.30 5.94
N LEU A 24 1.46 2.61 5.89
CA LEU A 24 2.75 3.28 6.11
C LEU A 24 2.98 4.35 5.04
N ALA A 25 2.79 4.02 3.77
CA ALA A 25 2.92 4.97 2.67
C ALA A 25 1.93 6.14 2.80
N LEU A 26 0.66 5.87 3.12
CA LEU A 26 -0.38 6.89 3.32
C LEU A 26 0.02 7.89 4.42
N TYR A 27 0.35 7.38 5.62
CA TYR A 27 0.68 8.26 6.74
C TYR A 27 1.99 8.99 6.54
N TRP A 28 2.95 8.38 5.84
CA TRP A 28 4.20 9.05 5.49
C TRP A 28 3.96 10.20 4.50
N ALA A 29 3.18 9.96 3.44
CA ALA A 29 2.81 10.99 2.47
C ALA A 29 2.06 12.14 3.14
N GLN A 30 1.10 11.84 4.02
CA GLN A 30 0.36 12.84 4.79
C GLN A 30 1.30 13.68 5.69
N ALA A 31 2.24 13.05 6.39
CA ALA A 31 3.20 13.76 7.23
C ALA A 31 4.11 14.68 6.41
N LEU A 32 4.60 14.23 5.25
CA LEU A 32 5.43 15.02 4.34
C LEU A 32 4.65 16.17 3.69
N ALA A 33 3.37 15.98 3.41
CA ALA A 33 2.48 17.03 2.91
C ALA A 33 2.06 18.04 3.99
N ALA A 34 2.05 17.65 5.27
CA ALA A 34 1.64 18.52 6.37
C ALA A 34 2.79 19.34 6.99
N GLN A 35 4.03 18.84 6.92
CA GLN A 35 5.17 19.53 7.51
C GLN A 35 5.46 20.88 6.82
N THR A 36 6.11 21.79 7.55
CA THR A 36 6.40 23.17 7.12
C THR A 36 7.88 23.51 7.05
N LYS A 37 8.77 22.53 7.31
CA LYS A 37 10.23 22.70 7.31
C LYS A 37 10.82 22.74 5.90
N ASP A 38 10.21 22.02 4.96
CA ASP A 38 10.66 21.91 3.57
C ASP A 38 9.46 22.08 2.63
N LYS A 39 9.40 23.21 1.93
CA LYS A 39 8.28 23.53 1.04
C LYS A 39 8.28 22.72 -0.25
N GLU A 40 9.44 22.27 -0.72
CA GLU A 40 9.56 21.47 -1.93
C GLU A 40 9.04 20.06 -1.68
N LEU A 41 9.49 19.43 -0.58
CA LEU A 41 8.94 18.13 -0.15
C LEU A 41 7.45 18.22 0.15
N GLN A 42 7.00 19.31 0.77
CA GLN A 42 5.58 19.54 1.02
C GLN A 42 4.78 19.52 -0.28
N ALA A 43 5.19 20.30 -1.27
CA ALA A 43 4.50 20.41 -2.55
C ALA A 43 4.53 19.08 -3.33
N ARG A 44 5.65 18.37 -3.30
CA ARG A 44 5.82 17.08 -3.98
C ARG A 44 4.90 16.00 -3.42
N PHE A 45 4.75 15.92 -2.11
CA PHE A 45 3.95 14.86 -1.46
C PHE A 45 2.46 15.20 -1.32
N ALA A 46 2.06 16.47 -1.43
CA ALA A 46 0.67 16.90 -1.39
C ALA A 46 -0.26 16.13 -2.36
N PRO A 47 0.05 15.98 -3.67
CA PRO A 47 -0.82 15.25 -4.59
C PRO A 47 -0.90 13.75 -4.27
N LEU A 48 0.21 13.14 -3.83
CA LEU A 48 0.23 11.74 -3.43
C LEU A 48 -0.63 11.52 -2.18
N ALA A 49 -0.44 12.34 -1.14
CA ALA A 49 -1.19 12.25 0.10
C ALA A 49 -2.71 12.36 -0.16
N LYS A 50 -3.10 13.30 -1.02
CA LYS A 50 -4.49 13.46 -1.46
C LYS A 50 -4.99 12.19 -2.17
N THR A 51 -4.28 11.73 -3.20
CA THR A 51 -4.66 10.56 -4.01
C THR A 51 -4.82 9.30 -3.15
N LEU A 52 -3.86 9.03 -2.25
CA LEU A 52 -3.91 7.86 -1.36
C LEU A 52 -5.05 7.97 -0.34
N THR A 53 -5.33 9.17 0.18
CA THR A 53 -6.42 9.41 1.13
C THR A 53 -7.79 9.20 0.45
N GLU A 54 -7.99 9.77 -0.74
CA GLU A 54 -9.24 9.64 -1.50
C GLU A 54 -9.50 8.19 -1.95
N ASN A 55 -8.45 7.42 -2.19
CA ASN A 55 -8.56 6.03 -2.65
C ASN A 55 -8.38 4.99 -1.54
N GLU A 56 -8.33 5.38 -0.26
CA GLU A 56 -8.05 4.48 0.86
C GLU A 56 -8.97 3.25 0.88
N ALA A 57 -10.29 3.48 0.78
CA ALA A 57 -11.27 2.40 0.78
C ALA A 57 -11.11 1.45 -0.43
N LYS A 58 -10.82 2.01 -1.61
CA LYS A 58 -10.64 1.23 -2.84
C LYS A 58 -9.37 0.38 -2.78
N ILE A 59 -8.26 0.95 -2.34
CA ILE A 59 -6.98 0.23 -2.19
C ILE A 59 -7.14 -0.90 -1.17
N ASN A 60 -7.75 -0.64 -0.01
CA ASN A 60 -8.01 -1.69 0.98
C ASN A 60 -8.86 -2.83 0.39
N ALA A 61 -9.91 -2.50 -0.37
CA ALA A 61 -10.75 -3.52 -1.02
C ALA A 61 -9.96 -4.36 -2.03
N GLU A 62 -9.11 -3.75 -2.86
CA GLU A 62 -8.24 -4.46 -3.81
C GLU A 62 -7.25 -5.39 -3.09
N LEU A 63 -6.61 -4.93 -2.01
CA LEU A 63 -5.67 -5.72 -1.22
C LEU A 63 -6.36 -6.90 -0.50
N ILE A 64 -7.56 -6.69 0.07
CA ILE A 64 -8.33 -7.73 0.74
C ILE A 64 -8.86 -8.75 -0.27
N ALA A 65 -9.31 -8.31 -1.45
CA ALA A 65 -9.83 -9.20 -2.52
C ALA A 65 -8.77 -10.17 -3.07
N ALA A 66 -7.48 -9.87 -2.89
CA ALA A 66 -6.37 -10.76 -3.23
C ALA A 66 -6.14 -11.90 -2.21
N GLN A 67 -6.87 -11.93 -1.10
CA GLN A 67 -6.73 -12.94 -0.05
C GLN A 67 -7.64 -14.14 -0.27
N GLY A 68 -7.42 -15.21 0.50
CA GLY A 68 -8.30 -16.39 0.54
C GLY A 68 -8.22 -17.30 -0.69
N LYS A 69 -7.28 -17.04 -1.60
CA LYS A 69 -7.05 -17.85 -2.80
C LYS A 69 -5.62 -18.39 -2.82
N PRO A 70 -5.39 -19.62 -3.33
CA PRO A 70 -4.06 -20.10 -3.61
C PRO A 70 -3.32 -19.14 -4.55
N VAL A 71 -2.02 -18.96 -4.31
CA VAL A 71 -1.15 -18.12 -5.13
C VAL A 71 0.01 -18.98 -5.62
N ASP A 72 0.16 -19.09 -6.94
CA ASP A 72 1.32 -19.72 -7.55
C ASP A 72 2.45 -18.70 -7.69
N MET A 73 3.52 -18.89 -6.92
CA MET A 73 4.73 -18.05 -6.98
C MET A 73 5.77 -18.58 -7.99
N GLY A 74 5.51 -19.69 -8.67
CA GLY A 74 6.46 -20.29 -9.63
C GLY A 74 7.70 -20.95 -9.01
N GLY A 75 7.73 -21.10 -7.69
CA GLY A 75 8.82 -21.69 -6.92
C GLY A 75 8.70 -21.35 -5.44
N TYR A 76 9.59 -21.91 -4.61
CA TYR A 76 9.62 -21.63 -3.16
C TYR A 76 10.93 -20.94 -2.74
N TYR A 77 12.07 -21.63 -2.87
CA TYR A 77 13.39 -21.05 -2.57
C TYR A 77 13.86 -20.05 -3.64
N HIS A 78 13.41 -20.25 -4.88
CA HIS A 78 13.69 -19.38 -6.01
C HIS A 78 12.39 -19.20 -6.80
N PRO A 79 11.49 -18.32 -6.32
CA PRO A 79 10.21 -18.09 -6.98
C PRO A 79 10.40 -17.31 -8.28
N ASP A 80 9.38 -17.34 -9.14
CA ASP A 80 9.33 -16.49 -10.31
C ASP A 80 9.10 -15.03 -9.88
N PHE A 81 9.98 -14.13 -10.32
CA PHE A 81 9.93 -12.72 -9.92
C PHE A 81 8.68 -12.01 -10.42
N GLU A 82 8.21 -12.30 -11.63
CA GLU A 82 7.02 -11.64 -12.18
C GLU A 82 5.75 -12.08 -11.45
N LYS A 83 5.59 -13.38 -11.21
CA LYS A 83 4.47 -13.94 -10.45
C LYS A 83 4.45 -13.38 -9.03
N THR A 84 5.61 -13.35 -8.37
CA THR A 84 5.72 -12.84 -7.01
C THR A 84 5.41 -11.35 -6.94
N SER A 85 5.93 -10.55 -7.87
CA SER A 85 5.66 -9.11 -7.94
C SER A 85 4.15 -8.85 -8.11
N LYS A 86 3.49 -9.54 -9.03
CA LYS A 86 2.03 -9.43 -9.25
C LYS A 86 1.23 -9.85 -8.01
N ALA A 87 1.64 -10.91 -7.31
CA ALA A 87 0.97 -11.36 -6.09
C ALA A 87 1.13 -10.40 -4.91
N MET A 88 2.30 -9.75 -4.80
CA MET A 88 2.63 -8.84 -3.71
C MET A 88 2.15 -7.41 -3.95
N ARG A 89 1.87 -7.04 -5.21
CA ARG A 89 1.34 -5.73 -5.62
C ARG A 89 -0.01 -5.86 -6.35
N PRO A 90 -1.07 -6.39 -5.69
CA PRO A 90 -2.34 -6.66 -6.35
C PRO A 90 -3.22 -5.41 -6.53
N SER A 91 -2.89 -4.29 -5.89
CA SER A 91 -3.65 -3.04 -6.01
C SER A 91 -3.10 -2.17 -7.14
N ALA A 92 -3.76 -2.24 -8.29
CA ALA A 92 -3.44 -1.38 -9.43
C ALA A 92 -3.63 0.10 -9.10
N THR A 93 -4.60 0.43 -8.24
CA THR A 93 -4.83 1.81 -7.79
C THR A 93 -3.64 2.33 -6.99
N PHE A 94 -3.11 1.51 -6.07
CA PHE A 94 -1.95 1.91 -5.27
C PHE A 94 -0.68 2.02 -6.11
N ASP A 95 -0.43 1.06 -7.01
CA ASP A 95 0.72 1.09 -7.91
C ASP A 95 0.71 2.32 -8.84
N ALA A 96 -0.45 2.66 -9.41
CA ALA A 96 -0.59 3.85 -10.24
C ALA A 96 -0.35 5.14 -9.45
N ALA A 97 -0.84 5.22 -8.21
CA ALA A 97 -0.63 6.39 -7.35
C ALA A 97 0.86 6.62 -7.02
N LEU A 98 1.61 5.55 -6.77
CA LEU A 98 3.05 5.65 -6.52
C LEU A 98 3.87 5.95 -7.78
N ALA A 99 3.45 5.45 -8.94
CA ALA A 99 4.13 5.69 -10.21
C ALA A 99 3.99 7.14 -10.72
N ALA A 100 2.98 7.87 -10.26
CA ALA A 100 2.70 9.25 -10.68
C ALA A 100 3.46 10.33 -9.88
N MET A 101 4.47 9.94 -9.09
CA MET A 101 5.25 10.80 -8.17
C MET A 101 6.61 11.24 -8.72
#